data_AF-A0A0R2UDE5-F1
#
_entry.id   AF-A0A0R2UDE5-F1
#
_cell.length_a   1.000
_cell.length_b   1.000
_cell.length_c   1.000
_cell.angle_alpha   90.00
_cell.angle_beta   90.00
_cell.angle_gamma   90.00
#
_symmetry.space_group_name_H-M   'P 1'
#
loop_
_entity.id
_entity.type
_entity.pdbx_description
1 polymer ?
#
loop_
_entity_poly.entity_id
_entity_poly.type
_entity_poly.pdbx_seq_one_letter_code
_entity_poly.pdbx_strand_id
1 'polypeptide(L)'
;MSVFPHALKIAILWVVVVISGLSVAYVSHLCREKYGQLMVMERDANQMQVDYGKYLLEQSAWGSLQRIEMSAVAKLNMRSPTPEEIVIVRAP
;
A
#
# COMPACT_ATOMS: atom_id res chain seq x y z
N MET A 1 10.97 39.14 -54.27
CA MET A 1 11.97 38.96 -53.19
C MET A 1 11.29 38.71 -51.83
N SER A 2 10.35 37.76 -51.71
CA SER A 2 9.60 37.50 -50.46
C SER A 2 9.73 36.07 -49.90
N VAL A 3 10.52 35.20 -50.53
CA VAL A 3 10.60 33.77 -50.16
C VAL A 3 11.51 33.52 -48.95
N PHE A 4 12.53 34.37 -48.77
CA PHE A 4 13.49 34.32 -47.66
C PHE A 4 12.87 34.29 -46.25
N PRO A 5 11.89 35.15 -45.90
CA PRO A 5 11.29 35.15 -44.57
C PRO A 5 10.45 33.91 -44.27
N HIS A 6 9.86 33.26 -45.29
CA HIS A 6 9.08 32.03 -45.09
C HIS A 6 9.98 30.83 -44.84
N ALA A 7 11.07 30.70 -45.59
CA ALA A 7 12.07 29.65 -45.38
C ALA A 7 12.70 29.71 -43.99
N LEU A 8 13.02 30.93 -43.50
CA LEU A 8 13.55 31.13 -42.15
C LEU A 8 12.54 30.70 -41.07
N LYS A 9 11.26 31.05 -41.24
CA LYS A 9 10.19 30.65 -40.31
C LYS A 9 10.04 29.12 -40.26
N ILE A 10 10.09 28.45 -41.41
CA ILE A 10 10.00 26.98 -41.50
C ILE A 10 11.20 26.32 -40.81
N ALA A 11 12.42 26.84 -41.02
CA ALA A 11 13.62 26.32 -40.37
C ALA A 11 13.54 26.44 -38.83
N ILE A 12 13.06 27.57 -38.32
CA ILE A 12 12.87 27.78 -36.88
C ILE A 12 11.82 26.80 -36.33
N LEU A 13 10.68 26.66 -37.01
CA LEU A 13 9.63 25.72 -36.60
C LEU A 13 10.14 24.28 -36.55
N TRP A 14 10.95 23.88 -37.54
CA TRP A 14 11.56 22.56 -37.59
C TRP A 14 12.49 22.31 -36.40
N VAL A 15 13.37 23.27 -36.10
CA VAL A 15 14.27 23.18 -34.94
C VAL A 15 13.50 23.09 -33.63
N VAL A 16 12.44 23.89 -33.46
CA VAL A 16 11.59 23.86 -32.25
C VAL A 16 10.92 22.50 -32.08
N VAL A 17 10.43 21.88 -33.17
CA VAL A 17 9.81 20.55 -33.12
C VAL A 17 10.84 19.47 -32.76
N VAL A 18 12.05 19.53 -33.32
CA VAL A 18 13.13 18.60 -32.99
C VAL A 18 13.53 18.71 -31.52
N ILE A 19 13.71 19.93 -31.01
CA ILE A 19 14.03 20.18 -29.60
C ILE A 19 12.90 19.68 -28.70
N SER A 20 11.64 19.92 -29.07
CA SER A 20 10.47 19.42 -28.33
C SER A 20 10.48 17.89 -28.24
N GLY A 21 10.71 17.19 -29.36
CA GLY A 21 10.79 15.73 -29.38
C GLY A 21 11.94 15.19 -28.51
N LEU A 22 13.13 15.79 -28.60
CA LEU A 22 14.28 15.41 -27.78
C LEU A 22 14.02 15.65 -26.29
N SER A 23 13.41 16.78 -25.95
CA SER A 23 13.05 17.13 -24.57
C SER A 23 12.07 16.13 -23.97
N VAL A 24 11.05 15.70 -24.74
CA VAL A 24 10.09 14.68 -24.27
C VAL A 24 10.79 13.33 -24.02
N ALA A 25 11.67 12.91 -24.94
CA ALA A 25 12.44 11.67 -24.75
C ALA A 25 13.36 11.75 -23.52
N TYR A 26 14.04 12.88 -23.32
CA TYR A 26 14.90 13.12 -22.16
C TYR A 26 14.13 13.13 -20.84
N VAL A 27 12.97 13.79 -20.81
CA VAL A 27 12.07 13.79 -19.64
C VAL A 27 11.54 12.39 -19.37
N SER A 28 11.25 11.58 -20.40
CA SER A 28 10.83 10.19 -20.24
C SER A 28 11.92 9.32 -19.60
N HIS A 29 13.18 9.50 -20.00
CA HIS A 29 14.32 8.82 -19.36
C HIS A 29 14.51 9.25 -17.90
N LEU A 30 14.47 10.56 -17.62
CA LEU A 30 14.55 11.10 -16.26
C LEU A 30 13.39 10.62 -15.38
N CYS A 31 12.19 10.53 -15.95
CA CYS A 31 11.01 10.01 -15.29
C CYS A 31 11.27 8.57 -14.83
N ARG A 32 11.79 7.69 -15.69
CA ARG A 32 12.12 6.31 -15.32
C ARG A 32 13.11 6.20 -14.16
N GLU A 33 14.11 7.07 -14.10
CA GLU A 33 15.10 7.08 -13.03
C GLU A 33 14.54 7.62 -11.69
N LYS A 34 13.78 8.73 -11.75
CA LYS A 34 13.17 9.35 -10.57
C LYS A 34 12.05 8.49 -9.97
N TYR A 35 11.27 7.81 -10.81
CA TYR A 35 10.26 6.86 -10.35
C TYR A 35 10.89 5.63 -9.69
N GLY A 36 12.08 5.21 -10.12
CA GLY A 36 12.81 4.10 -9.46
C GLY A 36 13.12 4.40 -7.98
N GLN A 37 13.59 5.62 -7.68
CA GLN A 37 13.91 6.02 -6.30
C GLN A 37 12.67 6.15 -5.42
N LEU A 38 11.58 6.68 -5.97
CA LEU A 38 10.30 6.79 -5.26
C LEU A 38 9.74 5.41 -4.91
N MET A 39 9.81 4.47 -5.87
CA MET A 39 9.32 3.10 -5.71
C MET A 39 10.07 2.32 -4.62
N VAL A 40 11.37 2.60 -4.40
CA VAL A 40 12.15 1.97 -3.34
C VAL A 40 11.70 2.45 -1.96
N MET A 41 11.55 3.76 -1.76
CA MET A 41 11.09 4.30 -0.47
C MET A 41 9.66 3.87 -0.13
N GLU A 42 8.79 3.82 -1.14
CA GLU A 42 7.40 3.35 -0.97
C GLU A 42 7.35 1.85 -0.63
N ARG A 43 8.27 1.05 -1.19
CA ARG A 43 8.38 -0.38 -0.89
C ARG A 43 8.82 -0.63 0.55
N ASP A 44 9.78 0.12 1.05
CA ASP A 44 10.24 0.00 2.45
C ASP A 44 9.14 0.39 3.44
N ALA A 45 8.41 1.47 3.15
CA ALA A 45 7.24 1.89 3.94
C ALA A 45 6.14 0.82 3.95
N ASN A 46 5.85 0.20 2.80
CA ASN A 46 4.85 -0.84 2.69
C ASN A 46 5.23 -2.10 3.49
N GLN A 47 6.51 -2.50 3.49
CA GLN A 47 6.98 -3.63 4.30
C GLN A 47 6.73 -3.39 5.81
N MET A 48 7.08 -2.22 6.32
CA MET A 48 6.81 -1.87 7.72
C MET A 48 5.31 -1.88 8.05
N GLN A 49 4.46 -1.46 7.11
CA GLN A 49 3.01 -1.46 7.31
C GLN A 49 2.41 -2.87 7.38
N VAL A 50 2.94 -3.80 6.57
CA VAL A 50 2.54 -5.22 6.62
C VAL A 50 2.91 -5.83 7.97
N ASP A 51 4.13 -5.59 8.46
CA ASP A 51 4.58 -6.11 9.75
C ASP A 51 3.75 -5.54 10.91
N TYR A 52 3.48 -4.23 10.88
CA TYR A 52 2.61 -3.59 11.86
C TYR A 52 1.19 -4.16 11.83
N GLY A 53 0.63 -4.41 10.64
CA GLY A 53 -0.66 -5.06 10.48
C GLY A 53 -0.70 -6.45 11.12
N LYS A 54 0.38 -7.24 10.97
CA LYS A 54 0.51 -8.55 11.61
C LYS A 54 0.52 -8.46 13.13
N TYR A 55 1.31 -7.55 13.72
CA TYR A 55 1.31 -7.33 15.17
C TYR A 55 -0.05 -6.87 15.68
N LEU A 56 -0.77 -6.05 14.92
CA LEU A 56 -2.11 -5.59 15.29
C LEU A 56 -3.13 -6.74 15.29
N LEU A 57 -3.02 -7.67 14.34
CA LEU A 57 -3.83 -8.89 14.31
C LEU A 57 -3.52 -9.81 15.49
N GLU A 58 -2.23 -10.00 15.81
CA GLU A 58 -1.80 -10.76 17.00
C GLU A 58 -2.35 -10.13 18.29
N GLN A 59 -2.24 -8.80 18.43
CA GLN A 59 -2.77 -8.08 19.59
C GLN A 59 -4.30 -8.10 19.66
N SER A 60 -4.99 -8.04 18.52
CA SER A 60 -6.46 -8.08 18.47
C SER A 60 -7.00 -9.48 18.80
N ALA A 61 -6.29 -10.53 18.39
CA ALA A 61 -6.59 -11.91 18.77
C ALA A 61 -6.48 -12.10 20.29
N TRP A 62 -5.45 -11.53 20.94
CA TRP A 62 -5.29 -11.61 22.39
C TRP A 62 -6.22 -10.65 23.16
N GLY A 63 -6.40 -9.42 22.67
CA GLY A 63 -7.14 -8.36 23.36
C GLY A 63 -8.67 -8.49 23.32
N SER A 64 -9.21 -9.23 22.35
CA SER A 64 -10.64 -9.56 22.30
C SER A 64 -10.96 -10.78 23.17
N LEU A 65 -10.22 -11.89 23.02
CA LEU A 65 -10.51 -13.14 23.72
C LEU A 65 -10.23 -13.03 25.23
N GLN A 66 -9.05 -12.53 25.63
CA GLN A 66 -8.66 -12.41 27.04
C GLN A 66 -9.62 -11.50 27.82
N ARG A 67 -10.10 -10.43 27.17
CA ARG A 67 -11.01 -9.45 27.80
C ARG A 67 -12.42 -10.00 27.94
N ILE A 68 -12.88 -10.82 26.98
CA ILE A 68 -14.15 -11.52 27.04
C ILE A 68 -14.09 -12.60 28.13
N GLU A 69 -13.02 -13.39 28.18
CA GLU A 69 -12.80 -14.42 29.19
C GLU A 69 -12.76 -13.82 30.60
N MET A 70 -11.94 -12.79 30.85
CA MET A 70 -11.92 -12.13 32.15
C MET A 70 -13.27 -11.51 32.52
N SER A 71 -14.01 -10.95 31.55
CA SER A 71 -15.35 -10.41 31.81
C SER A 71 -16.37 -11.50 32.12
N ALA A 72 -16.29 -12.66 31.47
CA ALA A 72 -17.16 -13.82 31.73
C ALA A 72 -16.86 -14.46 33.09
N VAL A 73 -15.59 -14.62 33.44
CA VAL A 73 -15.17 -15.12 34.75
C VAL A 73 -15.59 -14.13 35.85
N ALA A 74 -15.30 -12.83 35.69
CA ALA A 74 -15.54 -11.83 36.74
C ALA A 74 -17.01 -11.45 36.90
N LYS A 75 -17.77 -11.29 35.81
CA LYS A 75 -19.18 -10.86 35.88
C LYS A 75 -20.18 -12.01 35.92
N LEU A 76 -19.85 -13.15 35.32
CA LEU A 76 -20.78 -14.29 35.21
C LEU A 76 -20.35 -15.48 36.06
N ASN A 77 -19.25 -15.38 36.83
CA ASN A 77 -18.69 -16.48 37.63
C ASN A 77 -18.47 -17.77 36.79
N MET A 78 -18.24 -17.59 35.48
CA MET A 78 -18.00 -18.73 34.59
C MET A 78 -16.66 -19.36 34.94
N ARG A 79 -16.70 -20.64 35.28
CA ARG A 79 -15.54 -21.51 35.53
C ARG A 79 -15.63 -22.67 34.55
N SER A 80 -14.48 -23.16 34.08
CA SER A 80 -14.47 -24.33 33.19
C SER A 80 -15.03 -25.54 33.94
N PRO A 81 -16.09 -26.20 33.44
CA PRO A 81 -16.74 -27.29 34.15
C PRO A 81 -15.80 -28.50 34.26
N THR A 82 -15.82 -29.17 35.41
CA THR A 82 -15.05 -30.40 35.61
C THR A 82 -15.67 -31.56 34.80
N PRO A 83 -14.92 -32.63 34.48
CA PRO A 83 -15.43 -33.73 33.65
C PRO A 83 -16.73 -34.37 34.17
N GLU A 84 -17.02 -34.23 35.47
CA GLU A 84 -18.23 -34.73 36.14
C GLU A 84 -19.48 -33.87 35.90
N GLU A 85 -19.32 -32.62 35.44
CA GLU A 85 -20.41 -31.68 35.17
C GLU A 85 -20.85 -31.67 33.68
N ILE A 86 -20.22 -32.50 32.83
CA ILE A 86 -20.48 -32.55 31.38
C ILE A 86 -21.58 -33.58 31.07
N VAL A 87 -22.80 -33.10 30.83
CA VAL A 87 -23.92 -33.95 30.36
C VAL A 87 -24.01 -33.91 28.84
N ILE A 88 -23.66 -35.02 28.19
CA ILE A 88 -23.78 -35.18 26.74
C ILE A 88 -25.22 -35.52 26.40
N VAL A 89 -25.98 -34.54 25.91
CA VAL A 89 -27.33 -34.80 25.37
C VAL A 89 -27.18 -35.24 23.92
N ARG A 90 -27.53 -36.50 23.64
CA ARG A 90 -27.61 -37.02 22.27
C ARG A 90 -28.88 -36.43 21.62
N ALA A 91 -28.70 -35.69 20.53
CA ALA A 91 -29.82 -35.17 19.75
C ALA A 91 -30.64 -36.34 19.14
N PRO A 92 -31.97 -36.20 19.03
CA PRO A 92 -32.86 -37.24 18.52
C PRO A 92 -32.64 -37.55 17.04
#